data_AF-A0A356T8C2-F1
#
_entry.id   AF-A0A356T8C2-F1
#
_cell.length_a   1.000
_cell.length_b   1.000
_cell.length_c   1.000
_cell.angle_alpha   90.00
_cell.angle_beta   90.00
_cell.angle_gamma   90.00
#
_symmetry.space_group_name_H-M   'P 1'
#
loop_
_entity.id
_entity.type
_entity.pdbx_description
1 polymer ?
#
loop_
_entity_poly.entity_id
_entity_poly.type
_entity_poly.pdbx_seq_one_letter_code
_entity_poly.pdbx_strand_id
1 'polypeptide(L)'
;EHERREEAIQYVYARWGRRRAAMVANVIRYRTKSAIRDVGKALGLPQTALDHASKLSSGWGEPLSEEALRRAGLDTESRRVRQLAALVPEIGNFPRHLS
;
A
#
# COMPACT_ATOMS: atom_id res chain seq x y z
N GLU A 1 10.53 10.32 21.44
CA GLU A 1 11.54 9.56 20.66
C GLU A 1 11.93 10.23 19.35
N HIS A 2 10.99 10.76 18.54
CA HIS A 2 11.30 11.40 17.24
C HIS A 2 12.12 12.70 17.30
N GLU A 3 12.18 13.39 18.44
CA GLU A 3 12.77 14.73 18.54
C GLU A 3 14.27 14.76 18.26
N ARG A 4 14.99 13.65 18.50
CA ARG A 4 16.45 13.57 18.36
C ARG A 4 16.93 12.91 17.07
N ARG A 5 16.02 12.61 16.13
CA ARG A 5 16.37 11.96 14.86
C ARG A 5 17.37 12.81 14.07
N GLU A 6 17.16 14.11 14.03
CA GLU A 6 18.04 15.02 13.27
C GLU A 6 19.43 15.12 13.91
N GLU A 7 19.51 15.19 15.24
CA GLU A 7 20.80 15.18 15.96
C GLU A 7 21.63 13.93 15.63
N ALA A 8 20.99 12.76 15.62
CA ALA A 8 21.65 11.50 15.28
C ALA A 8 22.15 11.48 13.82
N ILE A 9 21.34 11.99 12.89
CA ILE A 9 21.72 12.11 11.47
C ILE A 9 22.93 13.04 11.33
N GLN A 10 22.90 14.21 11.95
CA GLN A 10 24.00 15.17 11.88
C GLN A 10 25.27 14.64 12.55
N TYR A 11 25.16 13.90 13.66
CA TYR A 11 26.29 13.24 14.30
C TYR A 11 27.01 12.28 13.34
N VAL A 12 26.27 11.43 12.63
CA VAL A 12 26.85 10.47 11.67
C VAL A 12 27.56 11.22 10.53
N TYR A 13 26.94 12.28 9.99
CA TYR A 13 27.56 13.12 8.96
C TYR A 13 28.81 13.85 9.46
N ALA A 14 28.81 14.37 10.68
CA ALA A 14 29.96 15.05 11.27
C ALA A 14 31.12 14.07 11.53
N ARG A 15 30.82 12.86 12.03
CA ARG A 15 31.83 11.85 12.36
C ARG A 15 32.48 11.23 11.12
N TRP A 16 31.70 10.95 10.08
CA TRP A 16 32.18 10.17 8.93
C TRP A 16 32.28 10.98 7.64
N GLY A 17 31.68 12.17 7.55
CA GLY A 17 31.72 13.05 6.38
C GLY A 17 30.68 12.67 5.31
N ARG A 18 30.19 13.69 4.58
CA ARG A 18 29.08 13.56 3.60
C ARG A 18 29.34 12.62 2.43
N ARG A 19 30.60 12.36 2.09
CA ARG A 19 30.97 11.43 1.01
C ARG A 19 30.96 9.95 1.45
N ARG A 20 30.85 9.68 2.76
CA ARG A 20 30.95 8.34 3.35
C ARG A 20 29.74 7.98 4.22
N ALA A 21 28.74 8.85 4.26
CA ALA A 21 27.47 8.62 4.95
C ALA A 21 26.33 9.05 4.03
N ALA A 22 25.22 8.31 4.06
CA ALA A 22 24.01 8.62 3.30
C ALA A 22 22.78 8.07 4.05
N MET A 23 21.62 8.63 3.75
CA MET A 23 20.35 8.01 4.16
C MET A 23 20.02 6.85 3.23
N VAL A 24 19.38 5.81 3.77
CA VAL A 24 18.86 4.70 2.98
C VAL A 24 17.48 5.05 2.46
N ALA A 25 17.23 4.81 1.18
CA ALA A 25 15.90 4.97 0.58
C ALA A 25 15.04 3.72 0.85
N ASN A 26 13.77 3.94 1.13
CA ASN A 26 12.80 2.87 1.31
C ASN A 26 11.91 2.73 0.07
N VAL A 27 11.90 1.55 -0.54
CA VAL A 27 10.97 1.25 -1.65
C VAL A 27 9.67 0.70 -1.08
N ILE A 28 8.62 1.51 -1.14
CA ILE A 28 7.28 1.09 -0.76
C ILE A 28 6.65 0.32 -1.91
N ARG A 29 6.07 -0.83 -1.60
CA ARG A 29 5.47 -1.75 -2.57
C ARG A 29 3.97 -1.85 -2.36
N TYR A 30 3.26 -2.23 -3.42
CA TYR A 30 1.86 -2.58 -3.34
C TYR A 30 1.64 -3.79 -2.43
N ARG A 31 0.81 -3.56 -1.41
CA ARG A 31 0.17 -4.59 -0.58
C ARG A 31 -1.33 -4.60 -0.85
N THR A 32 -2.04 -5.65 -0.43
CA THR A 32 -3.47 -5.87 -0.67
C THR A 32 -4.30 -4.61 -0.44
N LYS A 33 -4.12 -3.93 0.70
CA LYS A 33 -4.86 -2.69 1.06
C LYS A 33 -4.63 -1.52 0.11
N SER A 34 -3.38 -1.24 -0.26
CA SER A 34 -3.06 -0.17 -1.23
C SER A 34 -3.50 -0.55 -2.65
N ALA A 35 -3.38 -1.82 -3.00
CA ALA A 35 -3.77 -2.33 -4.32
C ALA A 35 -5.29 -2.22 -4.52
N ILE A 36 -6.10 -2.61 -3.52
CA ILE A 36 -7.57 -2.44 -3.55
C ILE A 36 -7.96 -1.01 -3.89
N ARG A 37 -7.35 -0.02 -3.21
CA ARG A 37 -7.69 1.40 -3.40
C ARG A 37 -7.28 1.89 -4.78
N ASP A 38 -6.03 1.68 -5.17
CA ASP A 38 -5.50 2.26 -6.41
C ASP A 38 -6.10 1.57 -7.66
N VAL A 39 -6.23 0.23 -7.66
CA VAL A 39 -6.89 -0.52 -8.75
C VAL A 39 -8.39 -0.22 -8.79
N GLY A 40 -9.07 -0.24 -7.65
CA GLY A 40 -10.51 0.03 -7.60
C GLY A 40 -10.87 1.43 -8.07
N LYS A 41 -10.04 2.43 -7.71
CA LYS A 41 -10.17 3.80 -8.21
C LYS A 41 -10.03 3.85 -9.73
N ALA A 42 -9.03 3.16 -10.30
CA ALA A 42 -8.85 3.09 -11.76
C ALA A 42 -10.02 2.40 -12.47
N LEU A 43 -10.67 1.42 -11.83
CA LEU A 43 -11.87 0.74 -12.32
C LEU A 43 -13.17 1.55 -12.13
N GLY A 44 -13.10 2.72 -11.50
CA GLY A 44 -14.26 3.58 -11.25
C GLY A 44 -15.22 3.04 -10.19
N LEU A 45 -14.71 2.32 -9.20
CA LEU A 45 -15.49 1.87 -8.04
C LEU A 45 -15.62 2.98 -6.97
N PRO A 46 -16.70 3.00 -6.18
CA PRO A 46 -16.91 4.02 -5.15
C PRO A 46 -15.80 4.00 -4.09
N GLN A 47 -15.15 5.15 -3.85
CA GLN A 47 -14.04 5.27 -2.91
C GLN A 47 -14.42 4.81 -1.49
N THR A 48 -15.63 5.11 -1.03
CA THR A 48 -16.14 4.69 0.29
C THR A 48 -16.20 3.17 0.43
N ALA A 49 -16.66 2.47 -0.61
CA ALA A 49 -16.69 1.01 -0.65
C ALA A 49 -15.26 0.43 -0.69
N LEU A 50 -14.34 1.03 -1.46
CA LEU A 50 -12.94 0.60 -1.51
C LEU A 50 -12.22 0.77 -0.17
N ASP A 51 -12.48 1.86 0.55
CA ASP A 51 -11.91 2.08 1.88
C ASP A 51 -12.46 1.11 2.92
N HIS A 52 -13.75 0.75 2.81
CA HIS A 52 -14.35 -0.27 3.66
C HIS A 52 -13.76 -1.66 3.34
N ALA A 53 -13.69 -2.06 2.07
CA ALA A 53 -13.08 -3.31 1.63
C ALA A 53 -11.61 -3.41 2.08
N SER A 54 -10.84 -2.33 1.94
CA SER A 54 -9.44 -2.28 2.38
C SER A 54 -9.28 -2.43 3.91
N LYS A 55 -10.26 -2.00 4.71
CA LYS A 55 -10.23 -2.19 6.17
C LYS A 55 -10.60 -3.61 6.56
N LEU A 56 -11.57 -4.21 5.86
CA LEU A 56 -12.04 -5.58 6.08
C LEU A 56 -11.07 -6.65 5.59
N SER A 57 -10.23 -6.33 4.59
CA SER A 57 -9.15 -7.22 4.16
C SER A 57 -8.12 -7.41 5.29
N SER A 58 -7.86 -8.67 5.61
CA SER A 58 -6.84 -9.12 6.55
C SER A 58 -5.46 -8.57 6.18
N GLY A 59 -4.67 -8.27 7.21
CA GLY A 59 -3.34 -7.69 7.06
C GLY A 59 -2.29 -8.74 6.70
N TRP A 60 -1.31 -8.31 5.89
CA TRP A 60 -0.11 -9.03 5.44
C TRP A 60 -0.32 -10.33 4.64
N GLY A 61 -0.03 -10.25 3.34
CA GLY A 61 0.17 -11.44 2.49
C GLY A 61 -1.09 -12.18 2.08
N GLU A 62 -2.25 -11.85 2.65
CA GLU A 62 -3.49 -12.55 2.30
C GLU A 62 -4.10 -12.05 0.97
N PRO A 63 -4.69 -12.97 0.19
CA PRO A 63 -5.45 -12.65 -1.02
C PRO A 63 -6.61 -11.70 -0.73
N LEU A 64 -7.11 -11.06 -1.79
CA LEU A 64 -8.34 -10.28 -1.70
C LEU A 64 -9.51 -11.20 -1.30
N SER A 65 -10.14 -10.93 -0.16
CA SER A 65 -11.29 -11.70 0.32
C SER A 65 -12.56 -11.26 -0.39
N GLU A 66 -13.24 -12.21 -1.05
CA GLU A 66 -14.56 -11.98 -1.64
C GLU A 66 -15.60 -11.58 -0.58
N GLU A 67 -15.52 -12.15 0.62
CA GLU A 67 -16.38 -11.77 1.75
C GLU A 67 -16.15 -10.31 2.15
N ALA A 68 -14.90 -9.84 2.15
CA ALA A 68 -14.59 -8.43 2.42
C ALA A 68 -15.17 -7.50 1.35
N LEU A 69 -15.21 -7.92 0.09
CA LEU A 69 -15.84 -7.16 -1.00
C LEU A 69 -17.37 -7.10 -0.82
N ARG A 70 -18.03 -8.23 -0.54
CA ARG A 70 -19.48 -8.28 -0.30
C ARG A 70 -19.88 -7.43 0.90
N ARG A 71 -19.18 -7.56 2.02
CA ARG A 71 -19.40 -6.73 3.23
C ARG A 71 -19.11 -5.24 3.00
N ALA A 72 -18.30 -4.91 2.01
CA ALA A 72 -18.06 -3.53 1.59
C ALA A 72 -19.16 -2.94 0.70
N GLY A 73 -20.19 -3.73 0.35
CA GLY A 73 -21.26 -3.32 -0.54
C GLY A 73 -20.87 -3.36 -2.02
N LEU A 74 -19.80 -4.08 -2.36
CA LEU A 74 -19.40 -4.31 -3.74
C LEU A 74 -20.11 -5.55 -4.28
N ASP A 75 -20.75 -5.40 -5.44
CA ASP A 75 -21.35 -6.52 -6.17
C ASP A 75 -20.28 -7.40 -6.81
N THR A 76 -20.06 -8.60 -6.26
CA THR A 76 -19.05 -9.56 -6.74
C THR A 76 -19.38 -10.14 -8.12
N GLU A 77 -20.63 -10.05 -8.55
CA GLU A 77 -21.07 -10.44 -9.90
C GLU A 77 -20.86 -9.33 -10.93
N SER A 78 -20.46 -8.13 -10.50
CA SER A 78 -20.08 -7.06 -11.40
C SER A 78 -18.75 -7.37 -12.09
N ARG A 79 -18.69 -7.12 -13.40
CA ARG A 79 -17.45 -7.22 -14.19
C ARG A 79 -16.31 -6.44 -13.54
N ARG A 80 -16.57 -5.23 -13.01
CA ARG A 80 -15.55 -4.38 -12.41
C ARG A 80 -14.99 -4.98 -11.11
N VAL A 81 -15.82 -5.61 -10.30
CA VAL A 81 -15.38 -6.22 -9.04
C VAL A 81 -14.62 -7.52 -9.29
N ARG A 82 -15.04 -8.32 -10.30
CA ARG A 82 -14.22 -9.45 -10.76
C ARG A 82 -12.86 -9.02 -11.31
N GLN A 83 -12.81 -7.92 -12.06
CA GLN A 83 -11.54 -7.34 -12.50
C GLN A 83 -10.68 -6.86 -11.34
N LEU A 84 -11.28 -6.22 -10.31
CA LEU A 84 -10.58 -5.85 -9.09
C LEU A 84 -9.93 -7.07 -8.43
N ALA A 85 -10.69 -8.16 -8.27
CA ALA A 85 -10.21 -9.40 -7.66
C ALA A 85 -9.09 -10.07 -8.47
N ALA A 86 -9.12 -9.98 -9.79
CA ALA A 86 -8.07 -10.49 -10.65
C ALA A 86 -6.81 -9.60 -10.65
N LEU A 87 -6.95 -8.27 -10.67
CA LEU A 87 -5.82 -7.35 -10.85
C LEU A 87 -5.07 -7.02 -9.57
N VAL A 88 -5.73 -7.06 -8.40
CA VAL A 88 -5.09 -6.80 -7.10
C VAL A 88 -3.89 -7.73 -6.82
N PRO A 89 -3.97 -9.06 -7.03
CA PRO A 89 -2.81 -9.93 -6.83
C PRO A 89 -1.70 -9.73 -7.88
N GLU A 90 -2.06 -9.38 -9.13
CA GLU A 90 -1.08 -9.19 -10.24
C GLU A 90 -0.09 -8.05 -9.95
N ILE A 91 -0.55 -6.98 -9.31
CA ILE A 91 0.34 -5.88 -8.91
C ILE A 91 0.98 -6.08 -7.54
N GLY A 92 0.77 -7.25 -6.92
CA GLY A 92 1.35 -7.58 -5.63
C GLY A 92 2.87 -7.42 -5.65
N ASN A 93 3.41 -6.72 -4.65
CA ASN A 93 4.84 -6.41 -4.52
C ASN A 93 5.44 -5.46 -5.58
N PHE A 94 4.67 -4.94 -6.53
CA PHE A 94 5.17 -3.93 -7.46
C PHE A 94 5.59 -2.65 -6.69
N PRO A 95 6.65 -1.94 -7.12
CA PRO A 95 7.03 -0.69 -6.50
C PRO A 95 5.93 0.37 -6.68
N ARG A 96 5.66 1.14 -5.63
CA ARG A 96 4.63 2.19 -5.62
C ARG A 96 5.25 3.59 -5.53
N HIS A 97 6.12 3.81 -4.56
CA HIS A 97 6.86 5.06 -4.40
C HIS A 97 8.13 4.86 -3.56
N LEU A 98 9.04 5.83 -3.65
CA LEU A 98 10.20 5.95 -2.77
C LEU A 98 9.82 6.79 -1.55
N SER A 99 10.41 6.47 -0.40
CA SER A 99 10.30 7.21 0.87
C SER A 99 11.66 7.37 1.53
#